data_AF-A0A0Q7W8X8-F1
#
_entry.id   AF-A0A0Q7W8X8-F1
#
_cell.length_a   1.000
_cell.length_b   1.000
_cell.length_c   1.000
_cell.angle_alpha   90.00
_cell.angle_beta   90.00
_cell.angle_gamma   90.00
#
_symmetry.space_group_name_H-M   'P 1'
#
loop_
_entity.id
_entity.type
_entity.pdbx_description
1 polymer ?
#
loop_
_entity_poly.entity_id
_entity_poly.type
_entity_poly.pdbx_seq_one_letter_code
_entity_poly.pdbx_strand_id
1 'polypeptide(L)' 'MTDRPSDFELNATARALFAAGMRHGWWPAHLRAYDDLDPIGRDEFNAIVEHVPAVAAKARAEESAPL' A
#
# COMPACT_ATOMS: atom_id res chain seq x y z
N MET A 1 18.95 0.66 -11.44
CA MET A 1 17.71 1.37 -11.05
C MET A 1 17.28 0.77 -9.73
N THR A 2 17.06 1.60 -8.71
CA THR A 2 16.59 1.12 -7.40
C THR A 2 15.17 0.61 -7.59
N ASP A 3 14.93 -0.69 -7.36
CA ASP A 3 13.64 -1.37 -7.52
C ASP A 3 12.61 -0.97 -6.44
N ARG A 4 12.90 0.11 -5.69
CA ARG A 4 12.09 0.63 -4.59
C ARG A 4 11.22 1.77 -5.11
N PRO A 5 9.89 1.72 -4.92
CA PRO A 5 9.01 2.84 -5.24
C PRO A 5 9.40 4.11 -4.48
N SER A 6 9.20 5.25 -5.14
CA SER A 6 9.32 6.57 -4.53
C SER A 6 8.18 6.85 -3.54
N ASP A 7 8.38 7.80 -2.64
CA ASP A 7 7.35 8.23 -1.68
C ASP A 7 6.08 8.74 -2.39
N PHE A 8 6.24 9.37 -3.56
CA PHE A 8 5.12 9.80 -4.39
C PHE A 8 4.29 8.61 -4.90
N GLU A 9 4.95 7.56 -5.41
CA GLU A 9 4.30 6.33 -5.89
C GLU A 9 3.61 5.56 -4.75
N LEU A 10 4.23 5.52 -3.57
CA LEU A 10 3.65 4.90 -2.37
C LEU A 10 2.40 5.65 -1.91
N ASN A 11 2.45 6.98 -1.82
CA ASN A 11 1.28 7.80 -1.47
C ASN A 11 0.15 7.67 -2.51
N ALA A 12 0.48 7.66 -3.81
CA ALA A 12 -0.52 7.44 -4.86
C ALA A 12 -1.16 6.05 -4.74
N THR A 13 -0.36 5.02 -4.43
CA THR A 13 -0.83 3.65 -4.21
C THR A 13 -1.74 3.56 -2.99
N ALA A 14 -1.38 4.21 -1.88
CA ALA A 14 -2.20 4.26 -0.67
C ALA A 14 -3.58 4.86 -0.97
N ARG A 15 -3.63 6.00 -1.67
CA ARG A 15 -4.90 6.64 -2.05
C ARG A 15 -5.74 5.75 -2.96
N ALA A 16 -5.13 5.08 -3.93
CA ALA A 16 -5.82 4.16 -4.83
C ALA A 16 -6.38 2.93 -4.08
N LEU A 17 -5.58 2.34 -3.17
CA LEU A 17 -5.98 1.20 -2.36
C LEU A 17 -7.10 1.58 -1.38
N PHE A 18 -7.02 2.74 -0.75
CA PHE A 18 -8.09 3.26 0.11
C PHE A 18 -9.41 3.36 -0.67
N ALA A 19 -9.38 3.96 -1.87
CA ALA A 19 -10.54 4.08 -2.73
C ALA A 19 -11.09 2.73 -3.19
N ALA A 20 -10.24 1.72 -3.41
CA ALA A 20 -10.68 0.35 -3.65
C ALA A 20 -11.37 -0.22 -2.41
N GLY A 21 -10.78 -0.07 -1.23
CA GLY A 21 -11.38 -0.50 0.04
C GLY A 21 -12.74 0.13 0.31
N MET A 22 -12.95 1.40 -0.09
CA MET A 22 -14.25 2.06 -0.01
C MET A 22 -15.31 1.34 -0.86
N ARG A 23 -14.95 0.94 -2.09
CA ARG A 23 -15.86 0.18 -2.98
C ARG A 23 -16.15 -1.23 -2.46
N HIS A 24 -15.22 -1.81 -1.70
CA HIS A 24 -15.33 -3.16 -1.16
C HIS A 24 -15.83 -3.21 0.29
N GLY A 25 -16.18 -2.07 0.90
CA GLY A 25 -16.73 -2.01 2.25
C GLY A 25 -15.72 -2.30 3.37
N TRP A 26 -14.42 -2.09 3.13
CA TRP A 26 -13.37 -2.30 4.15
C TRP A 26 -13.42 -1.23 5.26
N TRP A 27 -13.93 -0.06 4.93
CA TRP A 27 -13.90 1.11 5.80
C TRP A 27 -15.27 1.36 6.44
N PRO A 28 -15.30 1.89 7.67
CA PRO A 28 -16.52 2.44 8.26
C PRO A 28 -17.17 3.51 7.37
N ALA A 29 -18.49 3.57 7.38
CA ALA A 29 -19.27 4.48 6.52
C ALA A 29 -19.00 5.99 6.75
N HIS A 30 -18.37 6.36 7.87
CA HIS A 30 -18.03 7.75 8.18
C HIS A 30 -16.74 8.22 7.49
N LEU A 31 -15.86 7.29 7.08
CA LEU A 31 -14.67 7.65 6.31
C LEU A 31 -15.07 7.90 4.85
N ARG A 32 -14.61 9.02 4.27
CA ARG A 32 -14.92 9.42 2.89
C ARG A 32 -13.68 9.49 2.02
N ALA A 33 -12.53 9.78 2.60
CA ALA A 33 -11.26 9.90 1.92
C ALA A 33 -10.11 9.34 2.77
N TYR A 34 -9.00 9.05 2.10
CA TYR A 34 -7.75 8.62 2.75
C TYR A 34 -7.28 9.62 3.82
N ASP A 35 -7.48 10.92 3.58
CA ASP A 35 -7.09 11.97 4.53
C ASP A 35 -8.01 12.04 5.77
N ASP A 36 -9.10 11.27 5.82
CA ASP A 36 -9.97 11.14 7.00
C ASP A 36 -9.47 10.09 7.99
N LEU A 37 -8.50 9.25 7.60
CA LEU A 37 -7.85 8.33 8.53
C LEU A 37 -7.18 9.14 9.65
N ASP A 38 -7.38 8.70 10.89
CA ASP A 38 -6.64 9.22 12.03
C ASP A 38 -5.12 8.98 11.83
N PRO A 39 -4.26 9.72 12.52
CA PRO A 39 -2.81 9.62 12.29
C PRO A 39 -2.27 8.19 12.46
N ILE A 40 -2.77 7.42 13.43
CA ILE A 40 -2.32 6.05 13.69
C ILE A 40 -2.78 5.14 12.54
N GLY A 41 -4.08 5.18 12.21
CA GLY A 41 -4.63 4.38 11.12
C GLY A 41 -4.00 4.69 9.77
N ARG A 42 -3.59 5.95 9.53
CA ARG A 42 -2.89 6.37 8.33
C ARG A 42 -1.47 5.79 8.27
N ASP A 43 -0.73 5.86 9.36
CA ASP A 43 0.64 5.33 9.43
C ASP A 43 0.65 3.81 9.27
N GLU A 44 -0.26 3.09 9.94
CA GLU A 44 -0.42 1.64 9.79
C GLU A 44 -0.78 1.24 8.35
N PHE A 45 -1.73 1.95 7.74
CA PHE A 45 -2.13 1.68 6.36
C PHE A 45 -0.98 1.95 5.37
N ASN A 46 -0.22 3.03 5.57
CA ASN A 46 0.96 3.31 4.76
C ASN A 46 2.04 2.24 4.93
N ALA A 47 2.29 1.76 6.15
CA ALA A 47 3.26 0.69 6.39
C ALA A 47 2.88 -0.59 5.62
N ILE A 48 1.58 -0.92 5.53
CA ILE A 48 1.09 -2.04 4.70
C ILE A 48 1.41 -1.79 3.21
N VAL A 49 1.10 -0.59 2.71
CA VAL A 49 1.35 -0.22 1.31
C VAL A 49 2.84 -0.28 0.97
N GLU A 50 3.71 0.17 1.87
CA GLU A 50 5.16 0.10 1.74
C GLU A 50 5.72 -1.32 1.74
N HIS A 51 5.07 -2.22 2.48
CA HIS A 51 5.52 -3.61 2.59
C HIS A 51 5.26 -4.42 1.32
N VAL A 52 4.16 -4.14 0.60
CA VAL A 52 3.75 -4.92 -0.59
C VAL A 52 4.83 -4.97 -1.69
N PRO A 53 5.43 -3.84 -2.13
CA PRO A 53 6.51 -3.86 -3.10
C PRO A 53 7.73 -4.66 -2.64
N ALA A 54 8.08 -4.61 -1.35
CA ALA A 54 9.21 -5.36 -0.80
C ALA A 54 8.96 -6.87 -0.87
N VAL A 55 7.73 -7.31 -0.56
CA VAL A 55 7.33 -8.71 -0.72
C VAL A 55 7.35 -9.13 -2.19
N ALA A 56 6.85 -8.29 -3.10
CA ALA A 56 6.88 -8.57 -4.54
C ALA A 56 8.30 -8.69 -5.09
N ALA A 57 9.21 -7.80 -4.67
CA ALA A 57 10.63 -7.86 -5.05
C ALA A 57 11.30 -9.14 -4.53
N LYS A 58 11.02 -9.53 -3.28
CA LYS A 58 11.50 -10.80 -2.71
C LYS A 58 11.02 -12.01 -3.53
N ALA A 59 9.72 -12.05 -3.86
CA ALA A 59 9.15 -13.14 -4.65
C ALA A 59 9.81 -13.28 -6.04
N ARG A 60 10.09 -12.15 -6.73
CA ARG A 60 10.81 -12.15 -8.02
C ARG A 60 12.23 -12.70 -7.90
N ALA A 61 12.91 -12.38 -6.80
CA ALA A 61 14.26 -12.88 -6.54
C ALA A 61 14.26 -14.39 -6.30
N GLU A 62 13.26 -14.92 -5.58
CA GLU A 62 13.09 -16.36 -5.35
C GLU A 62 12.72 -17.11 -6.64
N GLU A 63 11.85 -16.55 -7.48
CA GLU A 63 11.49 -17.12 -8.80
C GLU A 63 12.68 -17.19 -9.76
N SER A 64 13.59 -16.23 -9.68
CA SER A 64 14.78 -16.14 -10.55
C SER A 64 15.97 -16.95 -10.04
N ALA A 65 15.87 -17.58 -8.86
CA ALA A 65 16.94 -18.41 -8.31
C ALA A 65 16.92 -19.80 -8.99
N PRO A 66 18.04 -20.28 -9.55
CA PRO A 66 18.11 -21.64 -10.07
C PRO A 66 17.97 -22.66 -8.92
N LEU A 67 17.24 -23.74 -9.19
CA LEU A 67 17.09 -24.91 -8.30
C LEU A 67 18.43 -25.46 -7.81
#